data_AF-A0A817Q1X3-F1
#
_entry.id   AF-A0A817Q1X3-F1
#
_cell.length_a   1.000
_cell.length_b   1.000
_cell.length_c   1.000
_cell.angle_alpha   90.00
_cell.angle_beta   90.00
_cell.angle_gamma   90.00
#
_symmetry.space_group_name_H-M   'P 1'
#
loop_
_entity.id
_entity.type
_entity.pdbx_description
1 polymer ?
#
loop_
_entity_poly.entity_id
_entity_poly.type
_entity_poly.pdbx_seq_one_letter_code
_entity_poly.pdbx_strand_id
1 'polypeptide(L)' 'MDNVQLLNRLFDVIEQDILPKTRAGVAQGNKIFGAAILKKSDLSTLVAETNNEIENPLWHGEVYAIKQLYTMNQP' A
#
# COMPACT_ATOMS: atom_id res chain seq x y z
N MET A 1 -22.14 0.14 -4.92
CA MET A 1 -21.25 1.27 -5.22
C MET A 1 -21.24 1.40 -6.73
N ASP A 2 -21.52 2.59 -7.26
CA ASP A 2 -21.36 2.82 -8.70
C ASP A 2 -19.87 2.96 -9.07
N ASN A 3 -19.57 2.95 -10.38
CA ASN A 3 -18.18 3.01 -10.86
C ASN A 3 -17.48 4.32 -10.48
N VAL A 4 -18.20 5.44 -10.37
CA VAL A 4 -17.64 6.74 -10.00
C VAL A 4 -17.21 6.73 -8.55
N GLN A 5 -18.06 6.20 -7.67
CA GLN A 5 -17.76 6.01 -6.26
C GLN A 5 -16.56 5.07 -6.04
N LEU A 6 -16.47 3.97 -6.80
CA LEU A 6 -15.31 3.08 -6.75
C LEU A 6 -14.03 3.79 -7.19
N LEU A 7 -14.08 4.52 -8.31
CA LEU A 7 -12.92 5.25 -8.83
C LEU A 7 -12.42 6.31 -7.83
N ASN A 8 -13.34 7.10 -7.26
CA ASN A 8 -12.99 8.08 -6.22
C ASN A 8 -12.31 7.41 -5.04
N ARG A 9 -12.86 6.28 -4.56
CA ARG A 9 -12.24 5.53 -3.47
C ARG A 9 -10.83 5.05 -3.82
N LEU A 10 -10.59 4.56 -5.04
CA LEU A 10 -9.26 4.13 -5.49
C LEU A 10 -8.27 5.30 -5.57
N PHE A 11 -8.71 6.49 -6.00
CA PHE A 11 -7.88 7.69 -5.97
C PHE A 11 -7.55 8.12 -4.54
N ASP A 12 -8.52 8.08 -3.63
CA ASP A 12 -8.29 8.36 -2.21
C ASP A 12 -7.22 7.43 -1.60
N VAL A 13 -7.24 6.13 -1.96
CA VAL A 13 -6.20 5.17 -1.52
C VAL A 13 -4.82 5.59 -2.00
N ILE A 14 -4.70 5.97 -3.28
CA ILE A 14 -3.41 6.37 -3.84
C ILE A 14 -2.89 7.63 -3.13
N GLU A 15 -3.73 8.64 -2.95
CA GLU A 15 -3.32 9.93 -2.42
C GLU A 15 -3.12 9.93 -0.91
N GLN A 16 -4.04 9.32 -0.16
CA GLN A 16 -4.08 9.43 1.30
C GLN A 16 -3.38 8.27 2.00
N ASP A 17 -3.36 7.07 1.40
CA ASP A 17 -2.77 5.88 2.02
C ASP A 17 -1.37 5.56 1.46
N ILE A 18 -1.22 5.50 0.12
CA ILE A 18 0.03 5.06 -0.53
C ILE A 18 1.06 6.20 -0.58
N LEU A 19 0.67 7.37 -1.08
CA LEU A 19 1.61 8.47 -1.36
C LEU A 19 2.42 8.93 -0.12
N PRO A 20 1.86 9.07 1.09
CA PRO A 20 2.65 9.46 2.26
C PRO A 20 3.73 8.43 2.61
N LYS A 21 3.40 7.13 2.50
CA LYS A 21 4.35 6.03 2.74
C LYS A 21 5.44 6.00 1.69
N THR A 22 5.08 6.14 0.41
CA THR A 22 6.07 6.19 -0.68
C THR A 22 6.99 7.40 -0.54
N ARG A 23 6.47 8.58 -0.15
CA ARG A 23 7.30 9.76 0.12
C ARG A 23 8.34 9.48 1.22
N ALA A 24 7.92 8.85 2.32
CA ALA A 24 8.82 8.48 3.41
C ALA A 24 9.86 7.43 2.97
N GLY A 25 9.45 6.38 2.26
CA GLY A 25 10.34 5.32 1.79
C GLY A 25 11.38 5.84 0.78
N VAL A 26 10.98 6.72 -0.13
CA VAL A 26 11.89 7.36 -1.11
C VAL A 26 12.89 8.27 -0.42
N ALA A 27 12.47 9.04 0.58
CA ALA A 27 13.40 9.85 1.37
C ALA A 27 14.46 9.01 2.10
N GLN A 28 14.17 7.72 2.34
CA GLN A 28 15.11 6.76 2.92
C GLN A 28 15.97 6.04 1.86
N GLY A 29 15.69 6.24 0.56
CA GLY A 29 16.43 5.68 -0.57
C GLY A 29 15.74 4.52 -1.30
N ASN A 30 14.50 4.16 -0.94
CA ASN A 30 13.72 3.17 -1.69
C ASN A 30 13.16 3.74 -3.00
N LYS A 31 12.72 2.86 -3.91
CA LYS A 31 12.08 3.28 -5.17
C LYS A 31 10.63 3.69 -5.01
N ILE A 32 10.13 4.40 -6.02
CA ILE A 32 8.75 4.88 -6.11
C ILE A 32 7.82 3.74 -6.57
N PHE A 33 7.43 2.87 -5.66
CA PHE A 33 6.39 1.85 -5.91
C PHE A 33 5.63 1.56 -4.62
N GLY A 34 4.32 1.75 -4.60
CA GLY A 34 3.48 1.46 -3.44
C GLY A 34 2.21 0.72 -3.82
N ALA A 35 1.61 0.07 -2.82
CA ALA A 35 0.42 -0.74 -2.99
C ALA A 35 -0.45 -0.70 -1.73
N ALA A 36 -1.73 -1.01 -1.89
CA ALA A 36 -2.65 -1.16 -0.79
C ALA A 36 -3.57 -2.37 -1.02
N ILE A 37 -3.96 -3.01 0.07
CA ILE A 37 -4.92 -4.12 0.10
C ILE A 37 -6.20 -3.60 0.74
N LEU A 38 -7.30 -3.69 0.01
CA LEU A 38 -8.61 -3.24 0.47
C LEU A 38 -9.51 -4.43 0.81
N LYS A 39 -10.32 -4.28 1.84
CA LYS A 39 -11.35 -5.25 2.19
C LYS A 39 -12.49 -5.18 1.17
N LYS A 40 -12.80 -6.28 0.51
CA LYS A 40 -13.80 -6.31 -0.58
C LYS A 40 -15.20 -5.83 -0.16
N SER A 41 -15.61 -6.05 1.10
CA SER A 41 -16.97 -5.74 1.56
C SER A 41 -17.26 -4.25 1.66
N ASP A 42 -16.27 -3.44 2.01
CA ASP A 42 -16.44 -2.03 2.37
C ASP A 42 -15.33 -1.11 1.81
N LEU A 43 -14.36 -1.68 1.09
CA LEU A 43 -13.18 -1.02 0.53
C LEU A 43 -12.33 -0.28 1.58
N SER A 44 -12.43 -0.64 2.86
CA SER A 44 -11.51 -0.17 3.89
C SER A 44 -10.09 -0.62 3.56
N THR A 45 -9.11 0.25 3.78
CA THR A 45 -7.69 -0.09 3.64
C THR A 45 -7.28 -1.00 4.79
N LEU A 46 -6.92 -2.25 4.47
CA LEU A 46 -6.37 -3.19 5.44
C LEU A 46 -4.88 -2.92 5.66
N VAL A 47 -4.16 -2.71 4.57
CA VAL A 47 -2.72 -2.42 4.56
C VAL A 47 -2.44 -1.48 3.40
N ALA A 48 -1.60 -0.48 3.63
CA ALA A 48 -0.96 0.30 2.59
C ALA A 48 0.53 0.30 2.86
N GLU A 49 1.34 0.07 1.84
CA GLU A 49 2.79 -0.03 1.96
C GLU A 49 3.51 0.48 0.72
N THR A 50 4.82 0.70 0.86
CA THR A 50 5.71 1.07 -0.22
C THR A 50 6.85 0.06 -0.35
N ASN A 51 7.56 0.12 -1.47
CA ASN A 51 8.80 -0.61 -1.69
C ASN A 51 9.77 -0.43 -0.51
N ASN A 52 10.37 -1.54 -0.11
CA ASN A 52 11.38 -1.60 0.94
C ASN A 52 12.60 -2.40 0.42
N GLU A 53 13.15 -1.96 -0.71
CA GLU A 53 14.25 -2.64 -1.38
C GLU A 53 15.58 -2.57 -0.64
N ILE A 54 15.75 -1.54 0.20
CA ILE A 54 16.95 -1.38 1.03
C ILE A 54 17.08 -2.55 2.00
N GLU A 55 15.96 -3.01 2.57
CA GLU A 55 15.95 -4.18 3.45
C GLU A 55 16.03 -5.48 2.66
N ASN A 56 15.29 -5.59 1.56
CA ASN A 56 15.35 -6.74 0.66
C ASN A 56 14.97 -6.34 -0.77
N PRO A 57 15.83 -6.59 -1.78
CA PRO A 57 15.60 -6.14 -3.15
C PRO A 57 14.32 -6.71 -3.79
N LEU A 58 13.76 -7.80 -3.27
CA LEU A 58 12.50 -8.38 -3.76
C LEU A 58 11.25 -7.72 -3.18
N TRP A 59 11.38 -6.84 -2.20
CA TRP A 59 10.24 -6.18 -1.54
C TRP A 59 9.77 -4.96 -2.34
N HIS A 60 9.19 -5.27 -3.49
CA HIS A 60 8.38 -4.35 -4.27
C HIS A 60 7.11 -3.99 -3.49
N GLY A 61 6.44 -2.88 -3.83
CA GLY A 61 5.29 -2.38 -3.09
C GLY A 61 4.20 -3.43 -2.85
N GLU A 62 3.82 -4.19 -3.89
CA GLU A 62 2.78 -5.23 -3.82
C GLU A 62 3.21 -6.41 -2.93
N VAL A 63 4.44 -6.91 -3.13
CA VAL A 63 4.99 -8.03 -2.36
C VAL A 63 5.12 -7.65 -0.89
N TYR A 64 5.61 -6.44 -0.61
CA TYR A 64 5.77 -5.96 0.75
C TYR A 64 4.41 -5.72 1.43
N ALA A 65 3.41 -5.17 0.74
CA ALA A 65 2.05 -5.04 1.27
C ALA A 65 1.44 -6.40 1.68
N ILE A 66 1.62 -7.44 0.85
CA ILE A 66 1.17 -8.81 1.17
C ILE A 66 1.92 -9.36 2.38
N LYS A 67 3.25 -9.23 2.42
CA LYS A 67 4.06 -9.64 3.57
C LYS A 67 3.56 -8.96 4.86
N GLN A 68 3.31 -7.66 4.82
CA GLN A 68 2.90 -6.88 5.98
C GLN A 68 1.49 -7.30 6.45
N LEU A 69 0.55 -7.55 5.55
CA LEU A 69 -0.79 -8.08 5.91
C LEU A 69 -0.72 -9.35 6.75
N TYR A 70 0.16 -10.29 6.38
CA TYR A 70 0.32 -11.55 7.11
C TYR A 70 1.23 -11.44 8.34
N THR A 71 2.00 -10.37 8.47
CA THR A 71 2.83 -10.09 9.65
C THR A 71 2.02 -9.37 10.74
N MET A 72 1.13 -8.45 10.36
CA MET A 72 0.28 -7.67 11.28
C MET A 72 -0.73 -8.53 12.08
N ASN A 73 -1.03 -9.74 11.60
CA ASN A 73 -1.98 -10.67 12.21
C ASN A 73 -1.29 -11.85 12.93
N GLN A 74 0.03 -11.80 13.13
CA GLN A 74 0.75 -12.78 13.94
C GLN A 74 0.92 -12.24 15.38
N PRO A 75 0.68 -13.07 16.42
CA PRO A 75 0.84 -12.68 17.81
C PRO A 75 2.30 -12.35 18.17
#